data_AF-A0A812XVH3-F1
#
_entry.id   AF-A0A812XVH3-F1
#
_cell.length_a   1.000
_cell.length_b   1.000
_cell.length_c   1.000
_cell.angle_alpha   90.00
_cell.angle_beta   90.00
_cell.angle_gamma   90.00
#
_symmetry.space_group_name_H-M   'P 1'
#
loop_
_entity.id
_entity.type
_entity.pdbx_description
1 polymer ?
#
loop_
_entity_poly.entity_id
_entity_poly.type
_entity_poly.pdbx_seq_one_letter_code
_entity_poly.pdbx_strand_id
1 'polypeptide(L)'
;MADGQLLSGHIHKAKNFPGNLLKSIARADAPYTHDLHGYTCAAARDLMRQAFSAELPHPAVYTFILGCGQHSLKQYKIELRKACLAGLREAGFEEDRHASDGAQGRFKAIDDRDHGMHMVRVFPRLGASASVSFEPPPEEDLKSMEAELRVDSLQQRASRNELEKLSLLGLAEFLSELLPVLLAGRRGRKHLDLGEEPEALESRASDVLEDLQEAWKLGWSGLQRELVAAQSLTAETRAACCFLFTEMEAQPTKGGSAKLQELRNKAEGLPVCQADTKKSAQEKKLEQALKPIEEKLDRWSRGRFQFRSPEELKTTQVKQEKLQQSLAELKQEIHQAARLRTSAREV
;
A
#
# COMPACT_ATOMS: atom_id res chain seq x y z
N MET A 1 37.84 16.47 4.57
CA MET A 1 37.51 15.38 5.50
C MET A 1 36.34 15.83 6.35
N ALA A 2 35.16 15.30 6.09
CA ALA A 2 33.95 15.43 6.89
C ALA A 2 33.07 14.22 6.54
N ASP A 3 32.52 13.59 7.58
CA ASP A 3 32.06 12.21 7.61
C ASP A 3 30.84 11.91 6.74
N GLY A 4 30.94 10.81 5.97
CA GLY A 4 29.82 10.15 5.32
C GLY A 4 29.05 9.28 6.30
N GLN A 5 28.10 9.86 7.05
CA GLN A 5 27.11 9.08 7.78
C GLN A 5 26.08 8.50 6.81
N LEU A 6 26.19 7.18 6.57
CA LEU A 6 25.23 6.37 5.82
C LEU A 6 23.89 6.34 6.55
N LEU A 7 22.87 6.95 5.92
CA LEU A 7 21.48 7.00 6.36
C LEU A 7 20.82 5.61 6.26
N SER A 8 20.93 4.80 7.31
CA SER A 8 20.05 3.64 7.55
C SER A 8 18.77 4.10 8.24
N GLY A 9 17.95 4.89 7.54
CA GLY A 9 16.65 5.33 8.02
C GLY A 9 15.62 4.22 7.86
N HIS A 10 14.95 3.84 8.94
CA HIS A 10 13.80 2.95 8.91
C HIS A 10 12.71 3.52 7.98
N ILE A 11 12.48 2.84 6.86
CA ILE A 11 11.45 3.22 5.88
C ILE A 11 10.07 2.86 6.45
N HIS A 12 9.35 3.86 6.95
CA HIS A 12 7.99 3.70 7.48
C HIS A 12 6.96 3.69 6.34
N LYS A 13 6.70 2.50 5.76
CA LYS A 13 5.74 2.33 4.64
C LYS A 13 4.33 2.87 4.93
N ALA A 14 3.85 2.81 6.18
CA ALA A 14 2.52 3.31 6.56
C ALA A 14 2.43 4.85 6.69
N LYS A 15 3.56 5.58 6.70
CA LYS A 15 3.61 7.05 6.79
C LYS A 15 3.75 7.72 5.42
N ASN A 16 4.08 6.97 4.38
CA ASN A 16 4.27 7.48 3.03
C ASN A 16 2.95 7.40 2.23
N PHE A 17 1.84 7.81 2.82
CA PHE A 17 0.65 8.14 2.02
C PHE A 17 0.88 9.53 1.39
N PRO A 18 0.54 9.75 0.11
CA PRO A 18 0.89 10.99 -0.59
C PRO A 18 0.40 12.24 0.15
N GLY A 19 -0.82 12.22 0.67
CA GLY A 19 -1.38 13.35 1.43
C GLY A 19 -0.66 13.65 2.75
N ASN A 20 -0.22 12.62 3.48
CA ASN A 20 0.55 12.81 4.71
C ASN A 20 1.97 13.30 4.40
N LEU A 21 2.54 12.81 3.30
CA LEU A 21 3.85 13.19 2.84
C LEU A 21 3.88 14.65 2.36
N LEU A 22 2.86 15.09 1.61
CA LEU A 22 2.68 16.50 1.24
C LEU A 22 2.69 17.42 2.47
N LYS A 23 1.89 17.07 3.49
CA LYS A 23 1.82 17.82 4.76
C LYS A 23 3.17 17.85 5.48
N SER A 24 3.92 16.75 5.49
CA SER A 24 5.25 16.67 6.09
C SER A 24 6.27 17.56 5.38
N ILE A 25 6.30 17.53 4.04
CA ILE A 25 7.23 18.32 3.22
C ILE A 25 6.93 19.81 3.37
N ALA A 26 5.64 20.18 3.29
CA ALA A 26 5.16 21.54 3.48
C ALA A 26 5.62 22.17 4.81
N ARG A 27 5.58 21.37 5.88
CA ARG A 27 6.00 21.80 7.23
C ARG A 27 7.50 21.78 7.45
N ALA A 28 8.25 21.21 6.51
CA ALA A 28 9.64 20.84 6.70
C ALA A 28 9.87 19.92 7.91
N ASP A 29 8.95 18.97 8.12
CA ASP A 29 9.04 17.99 9.19
C ASP A 29 10.00 16.85 8.81
N ALA A 30 10.92 16.50 9.71
CA ALA A 30 11.74 15.30 9.56
C ALA A 30 10.88 14.02 9.67
N PRO A 31 11.25 12.92 8.99
CA PRO A 31 12.49 12.71 8.22
C PRO A 31 12.43 13.30 6.80
N TYR A 32 13.58 13.73 6.26
CA TYR A 32 13.68 14.26 4.89
C TYR A 32 13.96 13.20 3.82
N THR A 33 13.95 11.92 4.21
CA THR A 33 14.14 10.80 3.29
C THR A 33 12.85 10.01 3.20
N HIS A 34 12.33 9.85 2.00
CA HIS A 34 11.03 9.23 1.76
C HIS A 34 11.14 8.14 0.70
N ASP A 35 10.48 7.01 0.93
CA ASP A 35 10.41 5.92 -0.04
C ASP A 35 9.11 6.02 -0.83
N LEU A 36 9.25 6.18 -2.14
CA LEU A 36 8.16 6.22 -3.11
C LEU A 36 8.02 4.89 -3.86
N HIS A 37 8.75 3.84 -3.46
CA HIS A 37 8.56 2.51 -4.03
C HIS A 37 7.10 2.05 -3.87
N GLY A 38 6.49 1.68 -5.00
CA GLY A 38 5.09 1.25 -5.06
C GLY A 38 4.09 2.36 -5.38
N TYR A 39 4.54 3.62 -5.48
CA TYR A 39 3.71 4.70 -6.01
C TYR A 39 3.46 4.51 -7.49
N THR A 40 2.25 4.80 -7.96
CA THR A 40 1.97 4.93 -9.39
C THR A 40 2.74 6.12 -9.98
N CYS A 41 3.02 6.09 -11.29
CA CYS A 41 3.74 7.19 -11.95
C CYS A 41 2.97 8.52 -11.84
N ALA A 42 1.64 8.49 -11.99
CA ALA A 42 0.78 9.67 -11.83
C ALA A 42 0.91 10.25 -10.42
N ALA A 43 0.67 9.45 -9.39
CA ALA A 43 0.73 9.90 -8.00
C ALA A 43 2.11 10.44 -7.60
N ALA A 44 3.19 9.82 -8.09
CA ALA A 44 4.54 10.32 -7.81
C ALA A 44 4.84 11.65 -8.52
N ARG A 45 4.34 11.84 -9.75
CA ARG A 45 4.45 13.12 -10.49
C ARG A 45 3.69 14.23 -9.77
N ASP A 46 2.43 13.97 -9.40
CA ASP A 46 1.59 14.96 -8.72
C ASP A 46 2.12 15.30 -7.33
N LEU A 47 2.59 14.30 -6.57
CA LEU A 47 3.28 14.52 -5.30
C LEU A 47 4.46 15.49 -5.48
N MET A 48 5.36 15.24 -6.43
CA MET A 48 6.52 16.10 -6.66
C MET A 48 6.12 17.51 -7.08
N ARG A 49 5.13 17.64 -7.98
CA ARG A 49 4.62 18.93 -8.44
C ARG A 49 4.06 19.74 -7.27
N GLN A 50 3.17 19.15 -6.49
CA GLN A 50 2.47 19.82 -5.40
C GLN A 50 3.38 20.11 -4.19
N ALA A 51 4.26 19.18 -3.83
CA ALA A 51 5.14 19.33 -2.68
C ALA A 51 6.13 20.50 -2.82
N PHE A 52 6.48 20.85 -4.06
CA PHE A 52 7.53 21.83 -4.36
C PHE A 52 7.06 22.99 -5.23
N SER A 53 5.75 23.12 -5.50
CA SER A 53 5.19 24.28 -6.21
C SER A 53 5.35 25.57 -5.40
N ALA A 54 5.28 25.47 -4.06
CA ALA A 54 5.51 26.56 -3.13
C ALA A 54 6.93 26.54 -2.54
N GLU A 55 7.38 27.70 -2.06
CA GLU A 55 8.63 27.81 -1.31
C GLU A 55 8.48 27.19 0.08
N LEU A 56 9.53 26.53 0.57
CA LEU A 56 9.51 25.86 1.87
C LEU A 56 10.10 26.75 2.97
N PRO A 57 9.66 26.58 4.24
CA PRO A 57 10.03 27.48 5.33
C PRO A 57 11.47 27.29 5.84
N HIS A 58 12.08 26.12 5.59
CA HIS A 58 13.41 25.79 6.11
C HIS A 58 14.31 25.16 5.04
N PRO A 59 15.64 25.37 5.13
CA PRO A 59 16.62 24.70 4.28
C PRO A 59 16.70 23.20 4.61
N ALA A 60 15.81 22.40 4.04
CA ALA A 60 15.82 20.96 4.12
C ALA A 60 16.10 20.34 2.75
N VAL A 61 17.05 19.41 2.67
CA VAL A 61 17.32 18.64 1.45
C VAL A 61 16.53 17.34 1.51
N TYR A 62 15.57 17.18 0.60
CA TYR A 62 14.74 15.98 0.55
C TYR A 62 15.36 14.92 -0.35
N THR A 63 15.32 13.67 0.10
CA THR A 63 15.80 12.51 -0.68
C THR A 63 14.65 11.53 -0.89
N PHE A 64 14.27 11.32 -2.14
CA PHE A 64 13.21 10.38 -2.50
C PHE A 64 13.81 9.12 -3.10
N ILE A 65 13.55 7.97 -2.47
CA ILE A 65 13.95 6.65 -2.94
C ILE A 65 12.86 6.17 -3.89
N LEU A 66 13.23 5.87 -5.13
CA LEU A 66 12.30 5.48 -6.20
C LEU A 66 12.28 3.95 -6.43
N GLY A 67 13.09 3.22 -5.67
CA GLY A 67 13.10 1.76 -5.67
C GLY A 67 14.42 1.16 -5.20
N CYS A 68 14.32 -0.07 -4.69
CA CYS A 68 15.44 -0.82 -4.13
C CYS A 68 15.70 -2.10 -4.95
N GLY A 69 16.94 -2.29 -5.43
CA GLY A 69 17.51 -3.60 -5.77
C GLY A 69 17.08 -4.22 -7.09
N GLN A 70 17.81 -5.26 -7.53
CA GLN A 70 17.70 -5.91 -8.85
C GLN A 70 16.35 -6.59 -9.18
N HIS A 71 15.40 -6.67 -8.23
CA HIS A 71 14.19 -7.49 -8.35
C HIS A 71 12.89 -6.74 -8.67
N SER A 72 12.88 -5.40 -8.57
CA SER A 72 11.76 -4.60 -9.06
C SER A 72 11.83 -4.48 -10.59
N LEU A 73 10.71 -4.75 -11.29
CA LEU A 73 10.60 -4.77 -12.75
C LEU A 73 11.28 -3.51 -13.35
N LYS A 74 12.34 -3.71 -14.15
CA LYS A 74 13.20 -2.63 -14.67
C LYS A 74 12.42 -1.50 -15.33
N GLN A 75 11.33 -1.81 -16.02
CA GLN A 75 10.48 -0.83 -16.71
C GLN A 75 9.77 0.12 -15.73
N TYR A 76 9.24 -0.39 -14.61
CA TYR A 76 8.51 0.42 -13.63
C TYR A 76 9.40 1.50 -13.00
N LYS A 77 10.67 1.17 -12.76
CA LYS A 77 11.66 2.11 -12.19
C LYS A 77 11.95 3.29 -13.10
N ILE A 78 12.10 3.00 -14.40
CA ILE A 78 12.44 4.01 -15.39
C ILE A 78 11.28 5.00 -15.51
N GLU A 79 10.05 4.50 -15.56
CA GLU A 79 8.85 5.34 -15.65
C GLU A 79 8.61 6.13 -14.35
N LEU A 80 8.79 5.52 -13.18
CA LEU A 80 8.62 6.22 -11.90
C LEU A 80 9.64 7.35 -11.74
N ARG A 81 10.90 7.12 -12.11
CA ARG A 81 11.93 8.18 -12.16
C ARG A 81 11.52 9.29 -13.10
N LYS A 82 11.19 8.98 -14.36
CA LYS A 82 10.74 9.98 -15.34
C LYS A 82 9.58 10.81 -14.80
N ALA A 83 8.60 10.17 -14.17
CA ALA A 83 7.42 10.81 -13.61
C ALA A 83 7.78 11.79 -12.46
N CYS A 84 8.63 11.37 -11.52
CA CYS A 84 9.10 12.25 -10.45
C CYS A 84 9.86 13.47 -11.01
N LEU A 85 10.77 13.24 -11.96
CA LEU A 85 11.53 14.34 -12.57
C LEU A 85 10.63 15.29 -13.37
N ALA A 86 9.59 14.77 -14.04
CA ALA A 86 8.60 15.59 -14.73
C ALA A 86 7.83 16.48 -13.74
N GLY A 87 7.36 15.93 -12.62
CA GLY A 87 6.67 16.70 -11.58
C GLY A 87 7.53 17.81 -10.98
N LEU A 88 8.83 17.56 -10.76
CA LEU A 88 9.76 18.59 -10.29
C LEU A 88 9.99 19.69 -11.33
N ARG A 89 10.09 19.36 -12.62
CA ARG A 89 10.20 20.34 -13.70
C ARG A 89 8.92 21.18 -13.81
N GLU A 90 7.76 20.58 -13.63
CA GLU A 90 6.47 21.29 -13.57
C GLU A 90 6.38 22.24 -12.37
N ALA A 91 6.98 21.88 -11.24
CA ALA A 91 7.15 22.79 -10.10
C ALA A 91 8.18 23.91 -10.36
N GLY A 92 8.84 23.92 -11.52
CA GLY A 92 9.82 24.94 -11.92
C GLY A 92 11.23 24.68 -11.38
N PHE A 93 11.58 23.43 -11.10
CA PHE A 93 12.95 23.06 -10.71
C PHE A 93 13.78 22.63 -11.91
N GLU A 94 15.09 22.85 -11.82
CA GLU A 94 16.06 22.46 -12.84
C GLU A 94 16.89 21.24 -12.42
N GLU A 95 17.17 20.35 -13.36
CA GLU A 95 18.04 19.20 -13.12
C GLU A 95 19.50 19.63 -13.14
N ASP A 96 20.22 19.40 -12.04
CA ASP A 96 21.66 19.68 -11.92
C ASP A 96 22.38 18.50 -11.26
N ARG A 97 23.26 17.87 -12.04
CA ARG A 97 24.06 16.71 -11.60
C ARG A 97 25.06 17.06 -10.49
N HIS A 98 25.40 18.33 -10.38
CA HIS A 98 26.36 18.87 -9.42
C HIS A 98 25.71 19.64 -8.28
N ALA A 99 24.37 19.66 -8.21
CA ALA A 99 23.66 20.32 -7.12
C ALA A 99 24.13 19.79 -5.76
N SER A 100 24.45 20.73 -4.88
CA SER A 100 24.89 20.54 -3.51
C SER A 100 24.12 21.48 -2.59
N ASP A 101 24.47 21.48 -1.30
CA ASP A 101 23.82 22.37 -0.32
C ASP A 101 23.94 23.83 -0.78
N GLY A 102 22.79 24.54 -0.82
CA GLY A 102 22.66 25.90 -1.36
C GLY A 102 22.18 25.99 -2.82
N ALA A 103 22.10 24.87 -3.55
CA ALA A 103 21.57 24.83 -4.93
C ALA A 103 20.03 24.88 -4.98
N GLN A 104 19.44 25.93 -4.42
CA GLN A 104 17.98 26.11 -4.32
C GLN A 104 17.30 26.07 -5.70
N GLY A 105 16.10 25.49 -5.76
CA GLY A 105 15.33 25.33 -7.00
C GLY A 105 15.92 24.29 -7.96
N ARG A 106 16.82 23.42 -7.48
CA ARG A 106 17.43 22.36 -8.29
C ARG A 106 17.14 20.98 -7.72
N PHE A 107 17.26 19.97 -8.57
CA PHE A 107 17.25 18.58 -8.14
C PHE A 107 18.36 17.78 -8.82
N LYS A 108 18.76 16.70 -8.15
CA LYS A 108 19.79 15.77 -8.62
C LYS A 108 19.24 14.35 -8.59
N ALA A 109 19.18 13.72 -9.76
CA ALA A 109 18.95 12.29 -9.84
C ALA A 109 20.26 11.53 -9.51
N ILE A 110 20.16 10.55 -8.63
CA ILE A 110 21.30 9.76 -8.13
C ILE A 110 21.01 8.29 -8.41
N ASP A 111 21.94 7.66 -9.11
CA ASP A 111 21.95 6.22 -9.35
C ASP A 111 23.04 5.60 -8.48
N ASP A 112 22.65 5.01 -7.35
CA ASP A 112 23.55 4.23 -6.50
C ASP A 112 23.63 2.80 -7.07
N ARG A 113 24.66 2.56 -7.86
CA ARG A 113 24.88 1.27 -8.53
C ARG A 113 25.24 0.16 -7.55
N ASP A 114 25.90 0.52 -6.44
CA ASP A 114 26.41 -0.44 -5.46
C ASP A 114 25.23 -1.04 -4.67
N HIS A 115 24.23 -0.22 -4.37
CA HIS A 115 23.02 -0.65 -3.67
C HIS A 115 21.82 -0.88 -4.59
N GLY A 116 21.97 -0.63 -5.89
CA GLY A 116 20.89 -0.74 -6.87
C GLY A 116 19.71 0.18 -6.57
N MET A 117 19.98 1.38 -6.06
CA MET A 117 18.96 2.36 -5.66
C MET A 117 18.92 3.54 -6.63
N HIS A 118 17.71 3.95 -6.99
CA HIS A 118 17.47 5.20 -7.71
C HIS A 118 16.89 6.20 -6.73
N MET A 119 17.53 7.37 -6.64
CA MET A 119 17.13 8.42 -5.73
C MET A 119 17.03 9.75 -6.46
N VAL A 120 16.23 10.66 -5.91
CA VAL A 120 16.20 12.07 -6.32
C VAL A 120 16.41 12.92 -5.08
N ARG A 121 17.45 13.75 -5.10
CA ARG A 121 17.66 14.80 -4.10
C ARG A 121 17.07 16.10 -4.60
N VAL A 122 16.23 16.74 -3.79
CA VAL A 122 15.56 18.00 -4.13
C VAL A 122 16.07 19.08 -3.17
N PHE A 123 16.49 20.20 -3.74
CA PHE A 123 16.98 21.37 -3.03
C PHE A 123 15.92 22.48 -3.14
N PRO A 124 14.97 22.56 -2.20
CA PRO A 124 13.80 23.43 -2.31
C PRO A 124 14.16 24.91 -2.37
N ARG A 125 13.29 25.71 -3.00
CA ARG A 125 13.32 27.17 -2.89
C ARG A 125 12.90 27.56 -1.48
N LEU A 126 13.61 28.52 -0.89
CA LEU A 126 13.33 28.98 0.47
C LEU A 126 12.57 30.29 0.45
N GLY A 127 11.46 30.32 1.18
CA GLY A 127 10.70 31.55 1.36
C GLY A 127 11.37 32.45 2.39
N ALA A 128 11.46 33.73 2.09
CA ALA A 128 12.03 34.73 3.00
C ALA A 128 11.09 34.98 4.19
N SER A 129 11.14 34.12 5.21
CA SER A 129 10.47 34.26 6.53
C SER A 129 9.12 34.98 6.53
N ALA A 130 8.30 34.79 5.48
CA ALA A 130 6.91 35.11 5.57
C ALA A 130 6.32 34.00 6.42
N SER A 131 5.48 34.34 7.38
CA SER A 131 4.44 33.44 7.84
C SER A 131 3.63 33.04 6.60
N VAL A 132 4.13 32.06 5.84
CA VAL A 132 3.41 31.49 4.73
C VAL A 132 2.21 30.86 5.41
N SER A 133 1.05 31.50 5.26
CA SER A 133 -0.21 30.80 5.39
C SER A 133 -0.13 29.72 4.33
N PHE A 134 0.41 28.56 4.72
CA PHE A 134 0.20 27.33 4.00
C PHE A 134 -1.30 27.13 4.11
N GLU A 135 -2.05 27.68 3.16
CA GLU A 135 -3.36 27.16 2.88
C GLU A 135 -3.07 25.70 2.55
N PRO A 136 -3.44 24.76 3.44
CA PRO A 136 -3.34 23.36 3.06
C PRO A 136 -4.03 23.23 1.71
N PRO A 137 -3.50 22.41 0.78
CA PRO A 137 -4.23 22.12 -0.44
C PRO A 137 -5.67 21.86 -0.05
N PRO A 138 -6.65 22.53 -0.69
CA PRO A 138 -8.03 22.48 -0.27
C PRO A 138 -8.39 21.01 -0.05
N GLU A 139 -9.08 20.69 1.06
CA GLU A 139 -9.28 19.29 1.47
C GLU A 139 -9.84 18.40 0.35
N GLU A 140 -10.49 19.01 -0.63
CA GLU A 140 -10.96 18.42 -1.88
C GLU A 140 -9.84 17.81 -2.73
N ASP A 141 -8.69 18.47 -2.89
CA ASP A 141 -7.56 17.97 -3.69
C ASP A 141 -6.96 16.68 -3.09
N LEU A 142 -6.87 16.62 -1.75
CA LEU A 142 -6.36 15.44 -1.06
C LEU A 142 -7.33 14.26 -1.17
N LYS A 143 -8.64 14.51 -1.02
CA LYS A 143 -9.68 13.48 -1.20
C LYS A 143 -9.70 12.96 -2.64
N SER A 144 -9.52 13.85 -3.62
CA SER A 144 -9.43 13.50 -5.03
C SER A 144 -8.26 12.55 -5.31
N MET A 145 -7.07 12.89 -4.83
CA MET A 145 -5.88 12.04 -5.00
C MET A 145 -6.02 10.68 -4.29
N GLU A 146 -6.58 10.64 -3.08
CA GLU A 146 -6.84 9.39 -2.36
C GLU A 146 -7.84 8.50 -3.13
N ALA A 147 -8.87 9.11 -3.71
CA ALA A 147 -9.84 8.41 -4.53
C ALA A 147 -9.20 7.79 -5.79
N GLU A 148 -8.34 8.53 -6.49
CA GLU A 148 -7.60 8.03 -7.65
C GLU A 148 -6.74 6.80 -7.30
N LEU A 149 -5.96 6.90 -6.24
CA LEU A 149 -5.11 5.81 -5.78
C LEU A 149 -5.90 4.56 -5.39
N ARG A 150 -7.06 4.75 -4.75
CA ARG A 150 -7.93 3.65 -4.36
C ARG A 150 -8.48 2.92 -5.58
N VAL A 151 -8.93 3.66 -6.59
CA VAL A 151 -9.43 3.10 -7.86
C VAL A 151 -8.31 2.35 -8.59
N ASP A 152 -7.15 2.98 -8.74
CA ASP A 152 -5.99 2.40 -9.43
C ASP A 152 -5.51 1.11 -8.74
N SER A 153 -5.46 1.09 -7.40
CA SER A 153 -5.05 -0.09 -6.64
C SER A 153 -6.01 -1.26 -6.85
N LEU A 154 -7.32 -1.01 -6.95
CA LEU A 154 -8.32 -2.06 -7.20
C LEU A 154 -8.24 -2.58 -8.64
N GLN A 155 -8.07 -1.69 -9.63
CA GLN A 155 -7.84 -2.09 -11.02
C GLN A 155 -6.56 -2.91 -11.19
N GLN A 156 -5.49 -2.55 -10.50
CA GLN A 156 -4.24 -3.29 -10.54
C GLN A 156 -4.39 -4.70 -9.98
N ARG A 157 -5.14 -4.88 -8.89
CA ARG A 157 -5.45 -6.22 -8.33
C ARG A 157 -6.33 -7.04 -9.28
N ALA A 158 -7.30 -6.40 -9.94
CA ALA A 158 -8.19 -7.06 -10.89
C ALA A 158 -7.45 -7.55 -12.16
N SER A 159 -6.61 -6.70 -12.75
CA SER A 159 -5.93 -6.94 -14.03
C SER A 159 -4.87 -8.05 -14.03
N ARG A 160 -4.36 -8.46 -12.86
CA ARG A 160 -3.21 -9.38 -12.77
C ARG A 160 -3.55 -10.87 -12.75
N ASN A 161 -4.79 -11.26 -13.08
CA ASN A 161 -5.30 -12.61 -12.83
C ASN A 161 -5.06 -13.06 -11.37
N GLU A 162 -4.96 -12.09 -10.44
CA GLU A 162 -4.72 -12.36 -9.02
C GLU A 162 -6.01 -12.81 -8.33
N LEU A 163 -7.17 -12.40 -8.84
CA LEU A 163 -8.48 -12.73 -8.27
C LEU A 163 -8.71 -14.24 -8.17
N GLU A 164 -8.32 -15.01 -9.18
CA GLU A 164 -8.46 -16.48 -9.16
C GLU A 164 -7.53 -17.16 -8.14
N LYS A 165 -6.49 -16.47 -7.68
CA LYS A 165 -5.53 -16.97 -6.69
C LYS A 165 -5.90 -16.56 -5.27
N LEU A 166 -6.87 -15.67 -5.10
CA LEU A 166 -7.31 -15.22 -3.79
C LEU A 166 -8.02 -16.36 -3.06
N SER A 167 -7.74 -16.47 -1.76
CA SER A 167 -8.54 -17.32 -0.87
C SER A 167 -9.95 -16.76 -0.72
N LEU A 168 -10.86 -17.55 -0.16
CA LEU A 168 -12.21 -17.09 0.15
C LEU A 168 -12.22 -15.79 1.00
N LEU A 169 -11.31 -15.68 1.99
CA LEU A 169 -11.12 -14.44 2.77
C LEU A 169 -10.67 -13.28 1.87
N GLY A 170 -9.63 -13.48 1.06
CA GLY A 170 -9.11 -12.44 0.18
C GLY A 170 -10.13 -11.97 -0.87
N LEU A 171 -11.00 -12.88 -1.35
CA LEU A 171 -12.13 -12.54 -2.23
C LEU A 171 -13.17 -11.68 -1.51
N ALA A 172 -13.56 -12.05 -0.28
CA ALA A 172 -14.51 -11.28 0.51
C ALA A 172 -13.97 -9.87 0.85
N GLU A 173 -12.70 -9.75 1.23
CA GLU A 173 -12.04 -8.46 1.48
C GLU A 173 -11.98 -7.60 0.22
N PHE A 174 -11.52 -8.17 -0.90
CA PHE A 174 -11.48 -7.47 -2.19
C PHE A 174 -12.85 -6.93 -2.59
N LEU A 175 -13.89 -7.75 -2.52
CA LEU A 175 -15.25 -7.35 -2.88
C LEU A 175 -15.80 -6.28 -1.93
N SER A 176 -15.49 -6.37 -0.64
CA SER A 176 -15.89 -5.37 0.36
C SER A 176 -15.25 -4.01 0.09
N GLU A 177 -13.98 -3.99 -0.35
CA GLU A 177 -13.29 -2.76 -0.75
C GLU A 177 -13.79 -2.19 -2.07
N LEU A 178 -14.11 -3.07 -3.03
CA LEU A 178 -14.57 -2.73 -4.38
C LEU A 178 -16.01 -2.20 -4.41
N LEU A 179 -16.92 -2.78 -3.61
CA LEU A 179 -18.33 -2.41 -3.58
C LEU A 179 -18.58 -0.89 -3.47
N PRO A 180 -18.03 -0.16 -2.49
CA PRO A 180 -18.27 1.28 -2.36
C PRO A 180 -17.73 2.08 -3.55
N VAL A 181 -16.62 1.65 -4.16
CA VAL A 181 -16.03 2.30 -5.35
C VAL A 181 -16.90 2.06 -6.59
N LEU A 182 -17.42 0.84 -6.75
CA LEU A 182 -18.38 0.51 -7.80
C LEU A 182 -19.66 1.33 -7.70
N LEU A 183 -20.17 1.51 -6.48
CA LEU A 183 -21.36 2.33 -6.21
C LEU A 183 -21.09 3.82 -6.49
N ALA A 184 -19.91 4.32 -6.13
CA ALA A 184 -19.48 5.67 -6.46
C ALA A 184 -19.42 5.88 -7.98
N GLY A 185 -18.82 4.96 -8.73
CA GLY A 185 -18.76 5.05 -10.20
C GLY A 185 -20.15 5.03 -10.85
N ARG A 186 -21.10 4.25 -10.32
CA ARG A 186 -22.50 4.28 -10.78
C ARG A 186 -23.20 5.61 -10.51
N ARG A 187 -22.97 6.21 -9.34
CA ARG A 187 -23.50 7.55 -9.03
C ARG A 187 -22.88 8.60 -9.92
N GLY A 188 -21.56 8.54 -10.13
CA GLY A 188 -20.84 9.43 -11.04
C GLY A 188 -21.40 9.40 -12.46
N ARG A 189 -21.61 8.20 -13.01
CA ARG A 189 -22.25 8.05 -14.34
C ARG A 189 -23.65 8.69 -14.36
N LYS A 190 -24.45 8.50 -13.31
CA LYS A 190 -25.79 9.10 -13.21
C LYS A 190 -25.73 10.64 -13.12
N HIS A 191 -24.80 11.22 -12.36
CA HIS A 191 -24.62 12.67 -12.28
C HIS A 191 -24.22 13.23 -13.66
N LEU A 192 -23.27 12.57 -14.34
CA LEU A 192 -22.86 12.95 -15.70
C LEU A 192 -24.02 12.89 -16.71
N ASP A 193 -24.87 11.86 -16.64
CA ASP A 193 -26.06 11.73 -17.50
C ASP A 193 -27.09 12.86 -17.25
N LEU A 194 -27.11 13.41 -16.04
CA LEU A 194 -27.97 14.55 -15.64
C LEU A 194 -27.31 15.92 -15.89
N GLY A 195 -26.05 15.95 -16.33
CA GLY A 195 -25.27 17.18 -16.48
C GLY A 195 -24.80 17.79 -15.15
N GLU A 196 -24.80 17.01 -14.08
CA GLU A 196 -24.29 17.39 -12.75
C GLU A 196 -22.80 17.05 -12.64
N GLU A 197 -22.05 17.83 -11.86
CA GLU A 197 -20.63 17.58 -11.60
C GLU A 197 -20.47 16.51 -10.50
N PRO A 198 -19.91 15.32 -10.82
CA PRO A 198 -19.72 14.27 -9.83
C PRO A 198 -18.56 14.58 -8.87
N GLU A 199 -18.61 14.02 -7.66
CA GLU A 199 -17.47 14.07 -6.73
C GLU A 199 -16.24 13.38 -7.34
N ALA A 200 -15.03 13.72 -6.88
CA ALA A 200 -13.78 13.18 -7.46
C ALA A 200 -13.72 11.65 -7.53
N LEU A 201 -14.15 10.94 -6.47
CA LEU A 201 -14.21 9.47 -6.47
C LEU A 201 -15.25 8.95 -7.46
N GLU A 202 -16.39 9.61 -7.57
CA GLU A 202 -17.47 9.23 -8.48
C GLU A 202 -17.07 9.43 -9.94
N SER A 203 -16.43 10.56 -10.25
CA SER A 203 -15.85 10.84 -11.57
C SER A 203 -14.83 9.77 -11.92
N ARG A 204 -13.83 9.56 -11.07
CA ARG A 204 -12.74 8.63 -11.35
C ARG A 204 -13.23 7.19 -11.47
N ALA A 205 -14.11 6.74 -10.58
CA ALA A 205 -14.67 5.39 -10.64
C ALA A 205 -15.63 5.22 -11.83
N SER A 206 -16.28 6.29 -12.31
CA SER A 206 -17.13 6.27 -13.51
C SER A 206 -16.30 6.01 -14.77
N ASP A 207 -15.13 6.63 -14.89
CA ASP A 207 -14.23 6.48 -16.04
C ASP A 207 -13.81 5.03 -16.28
N VAL A 208 -13.67 4.26 -15.19
CA VAL A 208 -13.23 2.86 -15.22
C VAL A 208 -14.32 1.88 -14.80
N LEU A 209 -15.58 2.32 -14.83
CA LEU A 209 -16.69 1.57 -14.26
C LEU A 209 -16.86 0.19 -14.91
N GLU A 210 -16.60 0.06 -16.21
CA GLU A 210 -16.71 -1.22 -16.91
C GLU A 210 -15.69 -2.25 -16.39
N ASP A 211 -14.43 -1.84 -16.21
CA ASP A 211 -13.37 -2.69 -15.66
C ASP A 211 -13.70 -3.11 -14.22
N LEU A 212 -14.19 -2.18 -13.40
CA LEU A 212 -14.59 -2.45 -12.03
C LEU A 212 -15.79 -3.42 -11.98
N GLN A 213 -16.73 -3.31 -12.92
CA GLN A 213 -17.86 -4.24 -13.04
C GLN A 213 -17.41 -5.64 -13.48
N GLU A 214 -16.43 -5.74 -14.37
CA GLU A 214 -15.84 -7.02 -14.75
C GLU A 214 -15.10 -7.66 -13.58
N ALA A 215 -14.27 -6.89 -12.87
CA ALA A 215 -13.59 -7.31 -11.66
C ALA A 215 -14.57 -7.80 -10.58
N TRP A 216 -15.68 -7.09 -10.40
CA TRP A 216 -16.77 -7.50 -9.52
C TRP A 216 -17.36 -8.84 -9.93
N LYS A 217 -17.71 -9.02 -11.21
CA LYS A 217 -18.28 -10.29 -11.72
C LYS A 217 -17.33 -11.46 -11.48
N LEU A 218 -16.04 -11.28 -11.77
CA LEU A 218 -15.00 -12.30 -11.57
C LEU A 218 -14.83 -12.64 -10.08
N GLY A 219 -14.63 -11.63 -9.23
CA GLY A 219 -14.46 -11.82 -7.80
C GLY A 219 -15.69 -12.46 -7.15
N TRP A 220 -16.89 -12.04 -7.54
CA TRP A 220 -18.14 -12.59 -7.04
C TRP A 220 -18.35 -14.05 -7.44
N SER A 221 -18.07 -14.39 -8.71
CA SER A 221 -18.12 -15.76 -9.20
C SER A 221 -17.12 -16.67 -8.46
N GLY A 222 -15.90 -16.16 -8.23
CA GLY A 222 -14.89 -16.83 -7.42
C GLY A 222 -15.36 -17.07 -5.99
N LEU A 223 -15.90 -16.04 -5.32
CA LEU A 223 -16.42 -16.14 -3.96
C LEU A 223 -17.52 -17.19 -3.85
N GLN A 224 -18.49 -17.17 -4.78
CA GLN A 224 -19.59 -18.14 -4.79
C GLN A 224 -19.08 -19.57 -4.95
N ARG A 225 -18.13 -19.79 -5.87
CA ARG A 225 -17.53 -21.11 -6.11
C ARG A 225 -16.79 -21.63 -4.87
N GLU A 226 -15.92 -20.80 -4.29
CA GLU A 226 -15.15 -21.15 -3.09
C GLU A 226 -16.06 -21.37 -1.88
N LEU A 227 -17.09 -20.55 -1.70
CA LEU A 227 -18.06 -20.71 -0.61
C LEU A 227 -18.91 -21.98 -0.79
N VAL A 228 -19.20 -22.38 -2.03
CA VAL A 228 -19.90 -23.64 -2.30
C VAL A 228 -19.04 -24.85 -1.99
N ALA A 229 -17.74 -24.79 -2.30
CA ALA A 229 -16.78 -25.86 -2.03
C ALA A 229 -16.35 -25.92 -0.55
N ALA A 230 -16.52 -24.84 0.21
CA ALA A 230 -16.10 -24.77 1.61
C ALA A 230 -16.92 -25.72 2.50
N GLN A 231 -16.22 -26.61 3.20
CA GLN A 231 -16.82 -27.46 4.25
C GLN A 231 -16.79 -26.79 5.64
N SER A 232 -15.88 -25.85 5.86
CA SER A 232 -15.72 -25.10 7.11
C SER A 232 -15.08 -23.75 6.82
N LEU A 233 -15.32 -22.77 7.70
CA LEU A 233 -14.76 -21.43 7.59
C LEU A 233 -13.98 -21.05 8.84
N THR A 234 -12.91 -20.26 8.69
CA THR A 234 -12.33 -19.58 9.86
C THR A 234 -13.29 -18.50 10.35
N ALA A 235 -13.17 -18.10 11.62
CA ALA A 235 -13.99 -17.02 12.19
C ALA A 235 -13.83 -15.71 11.40
N GLU A 236 -12.61 -15.39 10.98
CA GLU A 236 -12.30 -14.22 10.15
C GLU A 236 -12.96 -14.29 8.77
N THR A 237 -12.85 -15.43 8.08
CA THR A 237 -13.47 -15.62 6.75
C THR A 237 -14.98 -15.49 6.84
N ARG A 238 -15.60 -16.10 7.87
CA ARG A 238 -17.04 -15.96 8.10
C ARG A 238 -17.43 -14.50 8.34
N ALA A 239 -16.70 -13.80 9.21
CA ALA A 239 -16.98 -12.40 9.52
C ALA A 239 -16.89 -11.51 8.26
N ALA A 240 -15.84 -11.68 7.45
CA ALA A 240 -15.67 -10.95 6.19
C ALA A 240 -16.81 -11.22 5.19
N CYS A 241 -17.22 -12.48 5.00
CA CYS A 241 -18.36 -12.83 4.16
C CYS A 241 -19.67 -12.22 4.67
N CYS A 242 -19.94 -12.32 5.98
CA CYS A 242 -21.17 -11.78 6.58
C CYS A 242 -21.23 -10.25 6.47
N PHE A 243 -20.10 -9.57 6.65
CA PHE A 243 -19.98 -8.14 6.43
C PHE A 243 -20.32 -7.77 4.99
N LEU A 244 -19.67 -8.43 4.01
CA LEU A 244 -19.93 -8.21 2.59
C LEU A 244 -21.41 -8.39 2.24
N PHE A 245 -22.04 -9.48 2.70
CA PHE A 245 -23.46 -9.73 2.40
C PHE A 245 -24.38 -8.70 3.05
N THR A 246 -24.08 -8.27 4.28
CA THR A 246 -24.84 -7.19 4.94
C THR A 246 -24.75 -5.89 4.16
N GLU A 247 -23.55 -5.51 3.71
CA GLU A 247 -23.34 -4.31 2.89
C GLU A 247 -24.09 -4.37 1.55
N MET A 248 -24.16 -5.56 0.94
CA MET A 248 -24.92 -5.79 -0.29
C MET A 248 -26.44 -5.78 -0.07
N GLU A 249 -26.92 -6.35 1.04
CA GLU A 249 -28.34 -6.34 1.43
C GLU A 249 -28.86 -4.92 1.73
N ALA A 250 -27.99 -4.06 2.26
CA ALA A 250 -28.31 -2.65 2.50
C ALA A 250 -28.50 -1.85 1.20
N GLN A 251 -28.05 -2.36 0.05
CA GLN A 251 -28.20 -1.65 -1.22
C GLN A 251 -29.64 -1.74 -1.74
N PRO A 252 -30.24 -0.64 -2.22
CA PRO A 252 -31.60 -0.60 -2.75
C PRO A 252 -31.66 -1.30 -4.12
N THR A 253 -31.66 -2.63 -4.12
CA THR A 253 -31.74 -3.45 -5.34
C THR A 253 -33.03 -4.26 -5.36
N LYS A 254 -33.76 -4.21 -6.48
CA LYS A 254 -35.12 -4.76 -6.61
C LYS A 254 -35.18 -6.30 -6.75
N GLY A 255 -34.06 -7.03 -6.69
CA GLY A 255 -34.07 -8.45 -7.08
C GLY A 255 -32.96 -9.36 -6.55
N GLY A 256 -32.20 -8.95 -5.53
CA GLY A 256 -31.05 -9.72 -5.03
C GLY A 256 -31.16 -10.30 -3.61
N SER A 257 -32.09 -9.80 -2.80
CA SER A 257 -32.08 -10.03 -1.34
C SER A 257 -32.18 -11.52 -0.94
N ALA A 258 -33.09 -12.29 -1.54
CA ALA A 258 -33.26 -13.70 -1.18
C ALA A 258 -32.00 -14.55 -1.45
N LYS A 259 -31.31 -14.32 -2.57
CA LYS A 259 -30.08 -15.05 -2.92
C LYS A 259 -28.90 -14.64 -2.03
N LEU A 260 -28.82 -13.37 -1.64
CA LEU A 260 -27.80 -12.91 -0.70
C LEU A 260 -28.03 -13.49 0.70
N GLN A 261 -29.29 -13.51 1.14
CA GLN A 261 -29.66 -14.12 2.42
C GLN A 261 -29.38 -15.62 2.42
N GLU A 262 -29.60 -16.33 1.32
CA GLU A 262 -29.21 -17.74 1.16
C GLU A 262 -27.68 -17.94 1.31
N LEU A 263 -26.87 -17.11 0.65
CA LEU A 263 -25.41 -17.17 0.75
C LEU A 263 -24.90 -16.82 2.15
N ARG A 264 -25.54 -15.85 2.80
CA ARG A 264 -25.26 -15.48 4.19
C ARG A 264 -25.58 -16.63 5.14
N ASN A 265 -26.78 -17.20 5.05
CA ASN A 265 -27.18 -18.36 5.83
C ASN A 265 -26.22 -19.54 5.61
N LYS A 266 -25.75 -19.73 4.37
CA LYS A 266 -24.73 -20.73 4.06
C LYS A 266 -23.40 -20.45 4.78
N ALA A 267 -22.88 -19.24 4.70
CA ALA A 267 -21.63 -18.86 5.37
C ALA A 267 -21.73 -18.96 6.90
N GLU A 268 -22.87 -18.56 7.49
CA GLU A 268 -23.13 -18.67 8.92
C GLU A 268 -23.32 -20.12 9.37
N GLY A 269 -23.94 -20.96 8.53
CA GLY A 269 -24.21 -22.38 8.81
C GLY A 269 -23.01 -23.30 8.65
N LEU A 270 -21.98 -22.92 7.87
CA LEU A 270 -20.75 -23.70 7.77
C LEU A 270 -20.04 -23.76 9.12
N PRO A 271 -19.56 -24.91 9.61
CA PRO A 271 -18.88 -25.00 10.90
C PRO A 271 -17.68 -24.05 10.96
N VAL A 272 -17.48 -23.39 12.11
CA VAL A 272 -16.23 -22.67 12.35
C VAL A 272 -15.18 -23.74 12.44
N CYS A 273 -14.22 -23.74 11.51
CA CYS A 273 -13.00 -24.46 11.69
C CYS A 273 -12.36 -23.82 12.93
N GLN A 274 -12.52 -24.48 14.09
CA GLN A 274 -11.61 -24.28 15.19
C GLN A 274 -10.28 -24.81 14.66
N ALA A 275 -9.61 -24.01 13.83
CA ALA A 275 -8.18 -24.15 13.64
C ALA A 275 -7.69 -24.16 15.07
N ASP A 276 -7.27 -25.35 15.53
CA ASP A 276 -6.67 -25.52 16.83
C ASP A 276 -5.59 -24.43 16.90
N THR A 277 -5.90 -23.33 17.58
CA THR A 277 -4.97 -22.21 17.82
C THR A 277 -3.82 -22.66 18.71
N LYS A 278 -3.76 -23.97 19.01
CA LYS A 278 -2.53 -24.69 19.31
C LYS A 278 -1.59 -24.59 18.11
N LYS A 279 -0.94 -23.41 18.03
CA LYS A 279 0.32 -23.20 17.32
C LYS A 279 1.14 -24.46 17.46
N SER A 280 1.61 -24.98 16.33
CA SER A 280 2.43 -26.19 16.35
C SER A 280 3.61 -25.97 17.30
N ALA A 281 4.15 -27.03 17.91
CA ALA A 281 5.30 -26.90 18.78
C ALA A 281 6.48 -26.18 18.07
N GLN A 282 6.58 -26.37 16.75
CA GLN A 282 7.57 -25.74 15.89
C GLN A 282 7.28 -24.25 15.65
N GLU A 283 6.02 -23.85 15.45
CA GLU A 283 5.62 -22.44 15.35
C GLU A 283 5.89 -21.70 16.67
N LYS A 284 5.52 -22.29 17.81
CA LYS A 284 5.84 -21.73 19.14
C LYS A 284 7.33 -21.55 19.34
N LYS A 285 8.15 -22.52 18.89
CA LYS A 285 9.61 -22.46 18.99
C LYS A 285 10.21 -21.34 18.13
N LEU A 286 9.70 -21.14 16.91
CA LEU A 286 10.14 -20.05 16.02
C LEU A 286 9.75 -18.67 16.57
N GLU A 287 8.51 -18.51 17.04
CA GLU A 287 8.07 -17.26 17.69
C GLU A 287 8.87 -16.94 18.95
N GLN A 288 9.15 -17.95 19.78
CA GLN A 288 9.97 -17.78 20.98
C GLN A 288 11.42 -17.39 20.65
N ALA A 289 11.94 -17.83 19.50
CA ALA A 289 13.27 -17.43 19.00
C ALA A 289 13.28 -16.02 18.39
N LEU A 290 12.17 -15.55 17.82
CA LEU A 290 12.01 -14.20 17.24
C LEU A 290 11.91 -13.12 18.31
N LYS A 291 11.13 -13.36 19.36
CA LYS A 291 10.84 -12.38 20.43
C LYS A 291 12.08 -11.65 20.99
N PRO A 292 13.19 -12.32 21.38
CA PRO A 292 14.37 -11.62 21.89
C PRO A 292 15.12 -10.80 20.83
N ILE A 293 14.97 -11.12 19.53
CA ILE A 293 15.59 -10.36 18.43
C ILE A 293 14.78 -9.09 18.17
N GLU A 294 13.46 -9.20 18.12
CA GLU A 294 12.55 -8.06 17.94
C GLU A 294 12.69 -7.06 19.10
N GLU A 295 12.79 -7.55 20.34
CA GLU A 295 13.00 -6.69 21.50
C GLU A 295 14.34 -5.95 21.46
N LYS A 296 15.43 -6.60 20.99
CA LYS A 296 16.72 -5.94 20.81
C LYS A 296 16.66 -4.84 19.75
N LEU A 297 15.99 -5.09 18.62
CA LEU A 297 15.86 -4.12 17.54
C LEU A 297 14.94 -2.94 17.91
N ASP A 298 13.83 -3.18 18.62
CA ASP A 298 12.97 -2.11 19.16
C ASP A 298 13.71 -1.24 20.19
N ARG A 299 14.51 -1.85 21.07
CA ARG A 299 15.32 -1.06 22.00
C ARG A 299 16.38 -0.23 21.26
N TRP A 300 17.00 -0.77 20.21
CA TRP A 300 17.98 -0.05 19.40
C TRP A 300 17.37 1.13 18.64
N SER A 301 16.22 0.94 17.99
CA SER A 301 15.55 2.01 17.25
C SER A 301 15.11 3.18 18.14
N ARG A 302 14.89 2.92 19.43
CA ARG A 302 14.61 3.93 20.47
C ARG A 302 15.86 4.48 21.18
N GLY A 303 17.06 4.10 20.74
CA GLY A 303 18.34 4.51 21.37
C GLY A 303 18.59 3.89 22.76
N ARG A 304 17.79 2.88 23.17
CA ARG A 304 17.88 2.19 24.46
C ARG A 304 18.76 0.93 24.43
N PHE A 305 19.34 0.63 23.27
CA PHE A 305 20.28 -0.47 23.08
C PHE A 305 21.33 -0.06 22.06
N GLN A 306 22.59 -0.39 22.31
CA GLN A 306 23.69 -0.20 21.37
C GLN A 306 24.26 -1.56 20.99
N PHE A 307 24.34 -1.81 19.69
CA PHE A 307 25.10 -2.93 19.16
C PHE A 307 26.60 -2.63 19.28
N ARG A 308 27.43 -3.65 19.49
CA ARG A 308 28.89 -3.50 19.65
C ARG A 308 29.56 -3.09 18.34
N SER A 309 28.95 -3.44 17.21
CA SER A 309 29.41 -3.04 15.89
C SER A 309 28.27 -3.01 14.85
N PRO A 310 28.45 -2.31 13.72
CA PRO A 310 27.51 -2.36 12.59
C PRO A 310 27.28 -3.78 12.05
N GLU A 311 28.29 -4.65 12.12
CA GLU A 311 28.18 -6.06 11.72
C GLU A 311 27.26 -6.85 12.65
N GLU A 312 27.24 -6.55 13.95
CA GLU A 312 26.32 -7.18 14.90
C GLU A 312 24.85 -6.80 14.60
N LEU A 313 24.59 -5.54 14.24
CA LEU A 313 23.27 -5.10 13.80
C LEU A 313 22.83 -5.84 12.52
N LYS A 314 23.70 -5.86 11.50
CA LYS A 314 23.43 -6.54 10.22
C LYS A 314 23.14 -8.03 10.43
N THR A 315 23.97 -8.73 11.21
CA THR A 315 23.77 -10.15 11.50
C THR A 315 22.48 -10.42 12.28
N THR A 316 22.11 -9.52 13.20
CA THR A 316 20.84 -9.60 13.95
C THR A 316 19.62 -9.41 13.03
N GLN A 317 19.66 -8.45 12.11
CA GLN A 317 18.61 -8.22 11.11
C GLN A 317 18.45 -9.42 10.17
N VAL A 318 19.55 -9.94 9.61
CA VAL A 318 19.53 -11.13 8.75
C VAL A 318 18.95 -12.34 9.49
N LYS A 319 19.25 -12.48 10.79
CA LYS A 319 18.68 -13.56 11.61
C LYS A 319 17.17 -13.39 11.82
N GLN A 320 16.68 -12.16 11.99
CA GLN A 320 15.25 -11.86 12.07
C GLN A 320 14.55 -12.26 10.76
N GLU A 321 15.06 -11.82 9.62
CA GLU A 321 14.50 -12.10 8.30
C GLU A 321 14.42 -13.61 8.03
N LYS A 322 15.49 -14.36 8.32
CA LYS A 322 15.50 -15.82 8.18
C LYS A 322 14.45 -16.50 9.05
N LEU A 323 14.31 -16.09 10.31
CA LEU A 323 13.31 -16.69 11.20
C LEU A 323 11.88 -16.33 10.78
N GLN A 324 11.64 -15.11 10.31
CA GLN A 324 10.34 -14.69 9.77
C GLN A 324 9.99 -15.47 8.50
N GLN A 325 10.97 -15.67 7.61
CA GLN A 325 10.79 -16.49 6.41
C GLN A 325 10.45 -17.94 6.77
N SER A 326 11.20 -18.57 7.68
CA SER A 326 10.91 -19.94 8.13
C SER A 326 9.54 -20.06 8.81
N LEU A 327 9.10 -19.03 9.56
CA LEU A 327 7.76 -19.00 10.15
C LEU A 327 6.67 -18.92 9.06
N ALA A 328 6.89 -18.12 8.03
CA ALA A 328 5.96 -17.97 6.91
C ALA A 328 5.85 -19.27 6.10
N GLU A 329 6.98 -19.91 5.79
CA GLU A 329 7.05 -21.21 5.11
C GLU A 329 6.33 -22.29 5.92
N LEU A 330 6.58 -22.38 7.23
CA LEU A 330 5.91 -23.35 8.11
C LEU A 330 4.39 -23.12 8.16
N LYS A 331 3.93 -21.87 8.22
CA LYS A 331 2.49 -21.56 8.17
C LYS A 331 1.87 -21.99 6.85
N GLN A 332 2.58 -21.79 5.74
CA GLN A 332 2.13 -22.24 4.43
C GLN A 332 2.06 -23.76 4.35
N GLU A 333 3.05 -24.49 4.87
CA GLU A 333 3.06 -25.96 4.93
C GLU A 333 1.91 -26.50 5.78
N ILE A 334 1.66 -25.93 6.97
CA ILE A 334 0.54 -26.31 7.83
C ILE A 334 -0.79 -26.10 7.10
N HIS A 335 -0.93 -24.99 6.38
CA HIS A 335 -2.13 -24.69 5.60
C HIS A 335 -2.32 -25.66 4.43
N GLN A 336 -1.25 -26.01 3.71
CA GLN A 336 -1.28 -27.01 2.64
C GLN A 336 -1.62 -28.41 3.18
N ALA A 337 -1.03 -28.81 4.30
CA ALA A 337 -1.31 -30.08 4.94
C ALA A 337 -2.77 -30.16 5.44
N ALA A 338 -3.32 -29.06 5.96
CA ALA A 338 -4.73 -28.97 6.31
C ALA A 338 -5.64 -29.16 5.09
N ARG A 339 -5.32 -28.51 3.95
CA ARG A 339 -6.05 -28.67 2.68
C ARG A 339 -6.04 -30.11 2.17
N LEU A 340 -4.89 -30.79 2.20
CA LEU A 340 -4.78 -32.18 1.74
C LEU A 340 -5.58 -33.16 2.63
N ARG A 341 -5.67 -32.89 3.94
CA ARG A 341 -6.48 -33.71 4.86
C ARG A 341 -7.97 -33.54 4.63
N THR A 342 -8.43 -32.35 4.25
CA THR A 342 -9.83 -32.13 3.90
C THR A 342 -10.20 -32.81 2.59
N SER A 343 -9.33 -32.79 1.56
CA SER A 343 -9.60 -33.47 0.28
C SER A 343 -9.58 -35.00 0.39
N ALA A 344 -8.73 -35.56 1.26
CA ALA A 344 -8.63 -37.01 1.44
C ALA A 344 -9.84 -37.63 2.19
N ARG A 345 -10.71 -36.82 2.80
CA ARG A 345 -11.96 -37.29 3.43
C ARG A 345 -13.14 -37.39 2.45
N GLU A 346 -12.98 -36.88 1.22
CA GLU A 346 -14.02 -36.86 0.19
C GLU A 346 -13.97 -38.07 -0.76
N VAL A 347 -12.94 -38.92 -0.64
CA VAL A 347 -12.80 -40.21 -1.33
C VAL A 347 -13.13 -41.32 -0.36
#